data_AF-A0A3G2SBR7-F1
#
_entry.id   AF-A0A3G2SBR7-F1
#
_cell.length_a   1.000
_cell.length_b   1.000
_cell.length_c   1.000
_cell.angle_alpha   90.00
_cell.angle_beta   90.00
_cell.angle_gamma   90.00
#
_symmetry.space_group_name_H-M   'P 1'
#
loop_
_entity.id
_entity.type
_entity.pdbx_description
1 polymer ?
#
loop_
_entity_poly.entity_id
_entity_poly.type
_entity_poly.pdbx_seq_one_letter_code
_entity_poly.pdbx_strand_id
1 'polypeptide(L)'
;MDDVYRAWATWEKERTQEAQQVLLERAAVACAQFRACPTEHDAPAVWAWAMRVVRAWLDYEGRIDPRQEDVREARAQHADVVRATLGILRNASLSDAYACQALAYTDTLAQLCAMCVAYERMSEPALLVMIRVLTQLLVNLVTRHEAVRDTLWTLLAVPPNEAGVAGETILRLLSSADDRTSLAAHVFLLNSAAPHTCHSLVHTAHGRRVLQVVLASYDAALVHEASDTLHVILALSSRLCAHGHWGPLLQALGPTEDMNASQLALVRTLIDNMHMNEEGVLASMIACLEPLVGMVTDLSRATTQCLATIQADPAQVPRLVRAHVGLLALLEAVHVMALHAQETPSNESARILADMRSSDMIHACIELLREARAFVPPRPPFQPAAPAVQADAHERPSQLHTPQPDDDRPGLPYLKRTALQVLGTLAFHAKGTSWDDVHAFQDRVREAGGLIEVLSLTQLDELNPYIREHAIFALRNLLDRNPTSQDHVAQLRPHT
;
A
#
# COMPACT_ATOMS: atom_id res chain seq x y z
N MET A 1 -39.00 -19.86 0.23
CA MET A 1 -38.10 -20.65 -0.65
C MET A 1 -38.84 -21.61 -1.56
N ASP A 2 -39.97 -22.21 -1.15
CA ASP A 2 -40.72 -23.18 -1.97
C ASP A 2 -41.09 -22.71 -3.38
N ASP A 3 -41.46 -21.44 -3.54
CA ASP A 3 -41.74 -20.85 -4.85
C ASP A 3 -40.50 -20.81 -5.75
N VAL A 4 -39.33 -20.55 -5.16
CA VAL A 4 -38.04 -20.56 -5.88
C VAL A 4 -37.69 -21.98 -6.31
N TYR A 5 -37.89 -22.97 -5.42
CA TYR A 5 -37.63 -24.38 -5.74
C TYR A 5 -38.51 -24.87 -6.88
N ARG A 6 -39.81 -24.53 -6.86
CA ARG A 6 -40.75 -24.89 -7.94
C ARG A 6 -40.39 -24.20 -9.25
N ALA A 7 -40.11 -22.90 -9.22
CA ALA A 7 -39.72 -22.16 -10.42
C ALA A 7 -38.41 -22.69 -11.02
N TRP A 8 -37.44 -23.09 -10.19
CA TRP A 8 -36.19 -23.69 -10.66
C TRP A 8 -36.42 -25.05 -11.31
N ALA A 9 -37.25 -25.92 -10.72
CA ALA A 9 -37.59 -27.21 -11.32
C ALA A 9 -38.28 -27.05 -12.70
N THR A 10 -39.16 -26.04 -12.84
CA THR A 10 -39.76 -25.70 -14.14
C THR A 10 -38.71 -25.24 -15.14
N TRP A 11 -37.86 -24.28 -14.76
CA TRP A 11 -36.80 -23.78 -15.66
C TRP A 11 -35.79 -24.87 -16.02
N GLU A 12 -35.40 -25.73 -15.09
CA GLU A 12 -34.46 -26.82 -15.33
C GLU A 12 -34.97 -27.78 -16.42
N LYS A 13 -36.28 -28.02 -16.45
CA LYS A 13 -36.96 -28.87 -17.43
C LYS A 13 -37.21 -28.18 -18.77
N GLU A 14 -37.68 -26.93 -18.73
CA GLU A 14 -38.17 -26.23 -19.93
C GLU A 14 -37.11 -25.38 -20.63
N ARG A 15 -36.15 -24.82 -19.88
CA ARG A 15 -35.07 -23.94 -20.36
C ARG A 15 -35.56 -22.79 -21.25
N THR A 16 -36.78 -22.30 -21.01
CA THR A 16 -37.36 -21.15 -21.70
C THR A 16 -37.05 -19.84 -20.97
N GLN A 17 -37.07 -18.73 -21.73
CA GLN A 17 -36.89 -17.39 -21.17
C GLN A 17 -38.01 -17.02 -20.19
N GLU A 18 -39.25 -17.43 -20.46
CA GLU A 18 -40.40 -17.20 -19.57
C GLU A 18 -40.22 -17.90 -18.21
N ALA A 19 -39.83 -19.18 -18.21
CA ALA A 19 -39.57 -19.91 -16.98
C ALA A 19 -38.38 -19.31 -16.20
N GLN A 20 -37.37 -18.81 -16.92
CA GLN A 20 -36.24 -18.13 -16.32
C GLN A 20 -36.68 -16.83 -15.62
N GLN A 21 -37.47 -15.99 -16.30
CA GLN A 21 -37.96 -14.74 -15.74
C GLN A 21 -38.76 -14.98 -14.45
N VAL A 22 -39.67 -15.96 -14.46
CA VAL A 22 -40.44 -16.34 -13.27
C VAL A 22 -39.49 -16.75 -12.13
N LEU A 23 -38.48 -17.57 -12.41
CA LEU A 23 -37.47 -17.94 -11.39
C LEU A 23 -36.73 -16.71 -10.84
N LEU A 24 -36.28 -15.80 -11.70
CA LEU A 24 -35.57 -14.59 -11.29
C LEU A 24 -36.43 -13.68 -10.41
N GLU A 25 -37.71 -13.51 -10.74
CA GLU A 25 -38.67 -12.76 -9.92
C GLU A 25 -38.86 -13.38 -8.54
N ARG A 26 -39.05 -14.71 -8.46
CA ARG A 26 -39.17 -15.42 -7.17
C ARG A 26 -37.88 -15.35 -6.36
N ALA A 27 -36.72 -15.49 -7.02
CA ALA A 27 -35.42 -15.38 -6.38
C ALA A 27 -35.16 -13.97 -5.82
N ALA A 28 -35.60 -12.93 -6.53
CA ALA A 28 -35.50 -11.55 -6.07
C ALA A 28 -36.32 -11.31 -4.79
N VAL A 29 -37.55 -11.83 -4.72
CA VAL A 29 -38.38 -11.79 -3.51
C VAL A 29 -37.69 -12.50 -2.35
N ALA A 30 -37.16 -13.71 -2.59
CA ALA A 30 -36.41 -14.44 -1.57
C ALA A 30 -35.15 -13.68 -1.10
N CYS A 31 -34.39 -13.08 -2.02
CA CYS A 31 -33.23 -12.25 -1.69
C CYS A 31 -33.60 -11.08 -0.75
N ALA A 32 -34.73 -10.42 -1.01
CA ALA A 32 -35.22 -9.32 -0.18
C ALA A 32 -35.64 -9.82 1.22
N GLN A 33 -36.29 -10.98 1.30
CA GLN A 33 -36.66 -11.61 2.57
C GLN A 33 -35.42 -11.95 3.41
N PHE A 34 -34.42 -12.62 2.84
CA PHE A 34 -33.19 -12.96 3.54
C PHE A 34 -32.38 -11.73 3.99
N ARG A 35 -32.44 -10.64 3.22
CA ARG A 35 -31.83 -9.37 3.64
C ARG A 35 -32.52 -8.77 4.86
N ALA A 36 -33.85 -8.92 4.99
CA ALA A 36 -34.61 -8.35 6.08
C ALA A 36 -34.58 -9.23 7.34
N CYS A 37 -34.75 -10.55 7.21
CA CYS A 37 -34.77 -11.49 8.31
C CYS A 37 -34.44 -12.92 7.80
N PRO A 38 -33.21 -13.43 8.02
CA PRO A 38 -32.86 -14.79 7.60
C PRO A 38 -33.54 -15.83 8.51
N THR A 39 -34.30 -16.76 7.94
CA THR A 39 -34.90 -17.90 8.66
C THR A 39 -33.90 -19.05 8.76
N GLU A 40 -33.32 -19.26 9.95
CA GLU A 40 -32.13 -20.12 10.15
C GLU A 40 -32.38 -21.64 9.98
N HIS A 41 -33.60 -22.12 10.22
CA HIS A 41 -33.92 -23.56 10.23
C HIS A 41 -33.76 -24.25 8.87
N ASP A 42 -33.84 -23.51 7.76
CA ASP A 42 -33.79 -24.07 6.41
C ASP A 42 -32.38 -24.07 5.80
N ALA A 43 -31.36 -23.64 6.55
CA ALA A 43 -30.01 -23.42 6.02
C ALA A 43 -29.42 -24.62 5.25
N PRO A 44 -29.48 -25.87 5.75
CA PRO A 44 -28.98 -27.02 4.99
C PRO A 44 -29.72 -27.25 3.68
N ALA A 45 -31.04 -27.06 3.65
CA ALA A 45 -31.88 -27.28 2.47
C ALA A 45 -31.62 -26.22 1.39
N VAL A 46 -31.49 -24.95 1.80
CA VAL A 46 -31.17 -23.84 0.89
C VAL A 46 -29.79 -24.04 0.25
N TRP A 47 -28.78 -24.40 1.04
CA TRP A 47 -27.44 -24.68 0.52
C TRP A 47 -27.40 -25.91 -0.40
N ALA A 48 -28.06 -27.00 -0.01
CA ALA A 48 -28.15 -28.20 -0.85
C ALA A 48 -28.80 -27.89 -2.21
N TRP A 49 -29.89 -27.11 -2.22
CA TRP A 49 -30.49 -26.64 -3.47
C TRP A 49 -29.55 -25.74 -4.26
N ALA A 50 -28.97 -24.71 -3.64
CA ALA A 50 -28.10 -23.77 -4.34
C ALA A 50 -26.89 -24.47 -4.99
N MET A 51 -26.29 -25.44 -4.29
CA MET A 51 -25.17 -26.21 -4.83
C MET A 51 -25.58 -27.16 -5.95
N ARG A 52 -26.83 -27.65 -6.00
CA ARG A 52 -27.35 -28.33 -7.21
C ARG A 52 -27.42 -27.40 -8.41
N VAL A 53 -27.88 -26.17 -8.22
CA VAL A 53 -27.90 -25.15 -9.30
C VAL A 53 -26.48 -24.89 -9.81
N VAL A 54 -25.51 -24.72 -8.89
CA VAL A 54 -24.10 -24.50 -9.25
C VAL A 54 -23.50 -25.70 -9.99
N ARG A 55 -23.76 -26.94 -9.54
CA ARG A 55 -23.26 -28.15 -10.23
C ARG A 55 -23.86 -28.30 -11.62
N ALA A 56 -25.16 -28.05 -11.78
CA ALA A 56 -25.81 -28.06 -13.09
C ALA A 56 -25.19 -27.03 -14.04
N TRP A 57 -24.77 -25.87 -13.52
CA TRP A 57 -24.03 -24.87 -14.29
C TRP A 57 -22.61 -25.33 -14.66
N LEU A 58 -21.86 -25.88 -13.70
CA LEU A 58 -20.51 -26.41 -13.97
C LEU A 58 -20.54 -27.51 -15.04
N ASP A 59 -21.53 -28.41 -14.96
CA ASP A 59 -21.75 -29.46 -15.95
C ASP A 59 -22.12 -28.90 -17.33
N TYR A 60 -22.93 -27.83 -17.38
CA TYR A 60 -23.27 -27.13 -18.62
C TYR A 60 -22.03 -26.48 -19.23
N GLU A 61 -21.29 -25.67 -18.45
CA GLU A 61 -20.06 -25.01 -18.89
C GLU A 61 -19.00 -26.00 -19.41
N GLY A 62 -18.94 -27.20 -18.85
CA GLY A 62 -18.01 -28.24 -19.29
C GLY A 62 -18.34 -28.87 -20.65
N ARG A 63 -19.56 -28.66 -21.17
CA ARG A 63 -20.05 -29.30 -22.42
C ARG A 63 -20.16 -28.36 -23.61
N ILE A 64 -20.21 -27.06 -23.36
CA ILE A 64 -20.47 -26.07 -24.39
C ILE A 64 -19.18 -25.50 -25.00
N ASP A 65 -19.26 -25.07 -26.26
CA ASP A 65 -18.27 -24.18 -26.87
C ASP A 65 -18.77 -22.73 -26.76
N PRO A 66 -18.16 -21.88 -25.91
CA PRO A 66 -18.62 -20.49 -25.68
C PRO A 66 -18.60 -19.60 -26.93
N ARG A 67 -17.89 -20.01 -28.00
CA ARG A 67 -17.71 -19.21 -29.20
C ARG A 67 -18.93 -19.24 -30.12
N GLN A 68 -19.79 -20.25 -30.00
CA GLN A 68 -21.00 -20.42 -30.81
C GLN A 68 -22.08 -19.41 -30.40
N GLU A 69 -22.70 -18.73 -31.38
CA GLU A 69 -23.62 -17.62 -31.13
C GLU A 69 -24.90 -18.05 -30.43
N ASP A 70 -25.52 -19.15 -30.86
CA ASP A 70 -26.73 -19.73 -30.25
C ASP A 70 -26.50 -20.17 -28.78
N VAL A 71 -25.25 -20.46 -28.41
CA VAL A 71 -24.87 -20.86 -27.05
C VAL A 71 -24.72 -19.65 -26.13
N ARG A 72 -24.36 -18.46 -26.65
CA ARG A 72 -24.10 -17.27 -25.84
C ARG A 72 -25.33 -16.81 -25.07
N GLU A 73 -26.49 -16.77 -25.72
CA GLU A 73 -27.74 -16.35 -25.09
C GLU A 73 -28.14 -17.36 -24.00
N ALA A 74 -28.18 -18.65 -24.32
CA ALA A 74 -28.49 -19.70 -23.35
C ALA A 74 -27.52 -19.69 -22.17
N ARG A 75 -26.22 -19.47 -22.42
CA ARG A 75 -25.18 -19.35 -21.38
C ARG A 75 -25.40 -18.15 -20.47
N ALA A 76 -25.74 -16.98 -21.03
CA ALA A 76 -26.09 -15.80 -20.24
C ALA A 76 -27.32 -16.06 -19.34
N GLN A 77 -28.34 -16.75 -19.87
CA GLN A 77 -29.51 -17.11 -19.09
C GLN A 77 -29.17 -18.01 -17.89
N HIS A 78 -28.30 -19.01 -18.09
CA HIS A 78 -27.83 -19.88 -17.01
C HIS A 78 -27.00 -19.12 -15.98
N ALA A 79 -26.09 -18.25 -16.42
CA ALA A 79 -25.29 -17.41 -15.53
C ALA A 79 -26.19 -16.52 -14.65
N ASP A 80 -27.29 -15.99 -15.20
CA ASP A 80 -28.25 -15.20 -14.44
C ASP A 80 -28.98 -15.99 -13.35
N VAL A 81 -29.32 -17.25 -13.62
CA VAL A 81 -29.91 -18.14 -12.61
C VAL A 81 -28.91 -18.41 -11.49
N VAL A 82 -27.65 -18.71 -11.82
CA VAL A 82 -26.59 -18.93 -10.83
C VAL A 82 -26.34 -17.65 -10.02
N ARG A 83 -26.26 -16.49 -10.67
CA ARG A 83 -26.13 -15.19 -10.03
C ARG A 83 -27.26 -14.94 -9.03
N ALA A 84 -28.51 -15.21 -9.39
CA ALA A 84 -29.65 -15.04 -8.50
C ALA A 84 -29.57 -15.99 -7.28
N THR A 85 -29.21 -17.25 -7.50
CA THR A 85 -28.99 -18.24 -6.44
C THR A 85 -27.87 -17.82 -5.49
N LEU A 86 -26.73 -17.36 -6.00
CA LEU A 86 -25.63 -16.82 -5.19
C LEU A 86 -26.05 -15.56 -4.43
N GLY A 87 -26.92 -14.73 -5.01
CA GLY A 87 -27.49 -13.55 -4.35
C GLY A 87 -28.32 -13.89 -3.11
N ILE A 88 -29.08 -14.99 -3.17
CA ILE A 88 -29.80 -15.55 -2.01
C ILE A 88 -28.80 -15.96 -0.93
N LEU A 89 -27.80 -16.79 -1.30
CA LEU A 89 -26.78 -17.25 -0.34
C LEU A 89 -25.99 -16.10 0.27
N ARG A 90 -25.63 -15.09 -0.52
CA ARG A 90 -24.89 -13.91 -0.05
C ARG A 90 -25.62 -13.21 1.08
N ASN A 91 -26.92 -12.97 0.91
CA ASN A 91 -27.73 -12.29 1.92
C ASN A 91 -28.01 -13.22 3.12
N ALA A 92 -28.25 -14.51 2.88
CA ALA A 92 -28.52 -15.48 3.94
C ALA A 92 -27.30 -15.72 4.84
N SER A 93 -26.09 -15.69 4.28
CA SER A 93 -24.81 -15.90 4.98
C SER A 93 -24.41 -14.75 5.92
N LEU A 94 -25.30 -13.78 6.14
CA LEU A 94 -25.19 -12.85 7.27
C LEU A 94 -25.54 -13.52 8.61
N SER A 95 -26.21 -14.68 8.58
CA SER A 95 -26.46 -15.55 9.73
C SER A 95 -25.42 -16.67 9.80
N ASP A 96 -24.97 -16.96 11.02
CA ASP A 96 -23.99 -18.02 11.31
C ASP A 96 -24.46 -19.40 10.82
N ALA A 97 -25.76 -19.70 10.98
CA ALA A 97 -26.34 -20.98 10.59
C ALA A 97 -26.18 -21.23 9.08
N TYR A 98 -26.32 -20.18 8.27
CA TYR A 98 -26.11 -20.26 6.82
C TYR A 98 -24.63 -20.24 6.44
N ALA A 99 -23.81 -19.39 7.06
CA ALA A 99 -22.40 -19.31 6.69
C ALA A 99 -21.65 -20.62 6.95
N CYS A 100 -21.93 -21.29 8.08
CA CYS A 100 -21.31 -22.56 8.43
C CYS A 100 -21.62 -23.70 7.44
N GLN A 101 -22.74 -23.64 6.71
CA GLN A 101 -23.05 -24.64 5.69
C GLN A 101 -22.04 -24.65 4.54
N ALA A 102 -21.32 -23.55 4.29
CA ALA A 102 -20.31 -23.48 3.25
C ALA A 102 -19.22 -24.57 3.41
N LEU A 103 -18.93 -24.97 4.65
CA LEU A 103 -17.94 -26.01 4.96
C LEU A 103 -18.29 -27.37 4.36
N ALA A 104 -19.58 -27.68 4.18
CA ALA A 104 -20.02 -28.93 3.56
C ALA A 104 -19.89 -28.93 2.03
N TYR A 105 -19.60 -27.78 1.42
CA TYR A 105 -19.63 -27.60 -0.04
C TYR A 105 -18.39 -26.90 -0.60
N THR A 106 -17.29 -26.92 0.14
CA THR A 106 -16.01 -26.26 -0.23
C THR A 106 -15.50 -26.68 -1.60
N ASP A 107 -15.58 -27.97 -1.96
CA ASP A 107 -15.16 -28.46 -3.27
C ASP A 107 -15.97 -27.85 -4.42
N THR A 108 -17.29 -27.75 -4.25
CA THR A 108 -18.18 -27.16 -5.27
C THR A 108 -17.92 -25.66 -5.39
N LEU A 109 -17.68 -24.96 -4.27
CA LEU A 109 -17.30 -23.54 -4.26
C LEU A 109 -15.94 -23.32 -4.93
N ALA A 110 -14.94 -24.17 -4.66
CA ALA A 110 -13.62 -24.10 -5.27
C ALA A 110 -13.69 -24.31 -6.79
N GLN A 111 -14.46 -25.30 -7.26
CA GLN A 111 -14.68 -25.54 -8.68
C GLN A 111 -15.36 -24.34 -9.36
N LEU A 112 -16.38 -23.76 -8.72
CA LEU A 112 -17.04 -22.55 -9.22
C LEU A 112 -16.06 -21.38 -9.30
N CYS A 113 -15.26 -21.16 -8.27
CA CYS A 113 -14.24 -20.10 -8.26
C CYS A 113 -13.22 -20.32 -9.38
N ALA A 114 -12.65 -21.52 -9.49
CA ALA A 114 -11.68 -21.89 -10.52
C ALA A 114 -12.24 -21.71 -11.93
N MET A 115 -13.51 -22.05 -12.14
CA MET A 115 -14.24 -21.83 -13.39
C MET A 115 -14.33 -20.33 -13.70
N CYS A 116 -14.75 -19.51 -12.73
CA CYS A 116 -14.93 -18.06 -12.88
C CYS A 116 -13.62 -17.30 -13.15
N VAL A 117 -12.51 -17.71 -12.52
CA VAL A 117 -11.22 -17.00 -12.62
C VAL A 117 -10.35 -17.46 -13.79
N ALA A 118 -10.89 -18.26 -14.71
CA ALA A 118 -10.22 -18.52 -15.98
C ALA A 118 -10.18 -17.23 -16.82
N TYR A 119 -9.02 -16.90 -17.42
CA TYR A 119 -8.74 -15.59 -18.00
C TYR A 119 -9.83 -15.06 -18.94
N GLU A 120 -10.29 -15.87 -19.90
CA GLU A 120 -11.33 -15.46 -20.87
C GLU A 120 -12.65 -15.08 -20.17
N ARG A 121 -13.00 -15.76 -19.08
CA ARG A 121 -14.28 -15.58 -18.37
C ARG A 121 -14.34 -14.36 -17.47
N MET A 122 -13.20 -13.89 -16.97
CA MET A 122 -13.15 -12.71 -16.10
C MET A 122 -13.47 -11.41 -16.84
N SER A 123 -13.45 -11.43 -18.17
CA SER A 123 -13.79 -10.28 -19.01
C SER A 123 -15.13 -10.45 -19.76
N GLU A 124 -15.81 -11.58 -19.59
CA GLU A 124 -17.07 -11.87 -20.28
C GLU A 124 -18.24 -11.13 -19.63
N PRO A 125 -18.96 -10.24 -20.37
CA PRO A 125 -20.04 -9.44 -19.80
C PRO A 125 -21.15 -10.25 -19.12
N ALA A 126 -21.45 -11.44 -19.66
CA ALA A 126 -22.46 -12.35 -19.13
C ALA A 126 -22.09 -12.90 -17.74
N LEU A 127 -20.80 -12.99 -17.41
CA LEU A 127 -20.32 -13.57 -16.16
C LEU A 127 -19.93 -12.52 -15.12
N LEU A 128 -19.61 -11.28 -15.52
CA LEU A 128 -19.11 -10.23 -14.62
C LEU A 128 -19.97 -10.07 -13.36
N VAL A 129 -21.31 -9.99 -13.52
CA VAL A 129 -22.20 -9.79 -12.37
C VAL A 129 -22.27 -11.03 -11.49
N MET A 130 -22.22 -12.24 -12.07
CA MET A 130 -22.18 -13.49 -11.33
C MET A 130 -20.89 -13.59 -10.50
N ILE A 131 -19.74 -13.30 -11.11
CA ILE A 131 -18.43 -13.28 -10.44
C ILE A 131 -18.45 -12.29 -9.28
N ARG A 132 -18.93 -11.06 -9.52
CA ARG A 132 -19.07 -10.04 -8.46
C ARG A 132 -19.91 -10.53 -7.29
N VAL A 133 -21.07 -11.13 -7.56
CA VAL A 133 -21.97 -11.66 -6.50
C VAL A 133 -21.31 -12.83 -5.76
N LEU A 134 -20.57 -13.69 -6.45
CA LEU A 134 -19.79 -14.77 -5.85
C LEU A 134 -18.73 -14.20 -4.89
N THR A 135 -17.92 -13.23 -5.33
CA THR A 135 -16.89 -12.62 -4.48
C THR A 135 -17.50 -11.95 -3.25
N GLN A 136 -18.65 -11.27 -3.41
CA GLN A 136 -19.38 -10.71 -2.27
C GLN A 136 -19.97 -11.75 -1.32
N LEU A 137 -20.38 -12.93 -1.83
CA LEU A 137 -20.74 -14.07 -0.98
C LEU A 137 -19.52 -14.52 -0.17
N LEU A 138 -18.35 -14.69 -0.80
CA LEU A 138 -17.12 -15.06 -0.11
C LEU A 138 -16.77 -14.07 1.01
N VAL A 139 -16.92 -12.77 0.76
CA VAL A 139 -16.74 -11.72 1.78
C VAL A 139 -17.66 -11.97 2.98
N ASN A 140 -18.97 -12.14 2.75
CA ASN A 140 -19.92 -12.36 3.85
C ASN A 140 -19.61 -13.63 4.64
N LEU A 141 -19.15 -14.69 3.97
CA LEU A 141 -18.75 -15.95 4.60
C LEU A 141 -17.57 -15.76 5.58
N VAL A 142 -16.61 -14.90 5.26
CA VAL A 142 -15.40 -14.73 6.09
C VAL A 142 -15.51 -13.65 7.19
N THR A 143 -16.51 -12.76 7.12
CA THR A 143 -16.63 -11.60 8.02
C THR A 143 -16.69 -11.96 9.51
N ARG A 144 -17.50 -12.95 9.91
CA ARG A 144 -17.75 -13.28 11.34
C ARG A 144 -17.53 -14.75 11.71
N HIS A 145 -17.13 -15.60 10.76
CA HIS A 145 -17.14 -17.05 10.93
C HIS A 145 -15.73 -17.61 10.78
N GLU A 146 -15.01 -17.78 11.90
CA GLU A 146 -13.59 -18.14 11.92
C GLU A 146 -13.28 -19.45 11.20
N ALA A 147 -14.04 -20.52 11.46
CA ALA A 147 -13.84 -21.81 10.80
C ALA A 147 -14.02 -21.74 9.28
N VAL A 148 -15.01 -20.97 8.82
CA VAL A 148 -15.28 -20.76 7.38
C VAL A 148 -14.16 -19.92 6.76
N ARG A 149 -13.74 -18.86 7.45
CA ARG A 149 -12.63 -17.99 7.04
C ARG A 149 -11.35 -18.78 6.83
N ASP A 150 -10.92 -19.59 7.79
CA ASP A 150 -9.68 -20.35 7.70
C ASP A 150 -9.72 -21.38 6.57
N THR A 151 -10.87 -22.04 6.42
CA THR A 151 -11.08 -23.01 5.34
C THR A 151 -11.04 -22.34 3.97
N LEU A 152 -11.73 -21.20 3.79
CA LEU A 152 -11.72 -20.48 2.51
C LEU A 152 -10.37 -19.80 2.25
N TRP A 153 -9.66 -19.36 3.28
CA TRP A 153 -8.32 -18.78 3.17
C TRP A 153 -7.33 -19.78 2.56
N THR A 154 -7.26 -20.97 3.15
CA THR A 154 -6.39 -22.06 2.68
C THR A 154 -6.80 -22.61 1.31
N LEU A 155 -8.07 -22.46 0.93
CA LEU A 155 -8.57 -22.95 -0.35
C LEU A 155 -8.40 -21.95 -1.50
N LEU A 156 -8.61 -20.65 -1.23
CA LEU A 156 -8.79 -19.63 -2.28
C LEU A 156 -7.75 -18.50 -2.27
N ALA A 157 -7.06 -18.27 -1.15
CA ALA A 157 -6.17 -17.12 -0.96
C ALA A 157 -4.70 -17.49 -0.84
N VAL A 158 -4.35 -18.35 0.13
CA VAL A 158 -2.97 -18.78 0.37
C VAL A 158 -2.98 -20.27 0.71
N PRO A 159 -2.92 -21.15 -0.29
CA PRO A 159 -2.89 -22.60 -0.06
C PRO A 159 -1.57 -23.05 0.57
N PRO A 160 -1.58 -24.10 1.40
CA PRO A 160 -0.36 -24.62 2.05
C PRO A 160 0.60 -25.32 1.07
N ASN A 161 0.08 -25.81 -0.07
CA ASN A 161 0.82 -26.47 -1.13
C ASN A 161 0.84 -25.60 -2.40
N GLU A 162 1.48 -26.06 -3.48
CA GLU A 162 1.44 -25.37 -4.78
C GLU A 162 -0.01 -25.00 -5.16
N ALA A 163 -0.20 -23.72 -5.50
CA ALA A 163 -1.52 -23.19 -5.79
C ALA A 163 -2.08 -23.82 -7.06
N GLY A 164 -3.09 -24.68 -6.91
CA GLY A 164 -3.97 -25.04 -8.01
C GLY A 164 -4.81 -23.83 -8.46
N VAL A 165 -5.61 -24.00 -9.52
CA VAL A 165 -6.41 -22.89 -10.08
C VAL A 165 -7.29 -22.20 -9.04
N ALA A 166 -7.90 -22.98 -8.14
CA ALA A 166 -8.72 -22.44 -7.05
C ALA A 166 -7.88 -21.61 -6.05
N GLY A 167 -6.64 -22.00 -5.78
CA GLY A 167 -5.72 -21.26 -4.90
C GLY A 167 -5.26 -19.92 -5.48
N GLU A 168 -5.45 -19.68 -6.77
CA GLU A 168 -5.20 -18.37 -7.40
C GLU A 168 -6.44 -17.47 -7.45
N THR A 169 -7.57 -17.90 -6.86
CA THR A 169 -8.85 -17.19 -6.96
C THR A 169 -8.74 -15.75 -6.47
N ILE A 170 -8.30 -15.54 -5.22
CA ILE A 170 -8.23 -14.19 -4.66
C ILE A 170 -7.22 -13.34 -5.42
N LEU A 171 -6.05 -13.90 -5.76
CA LEU A 171 -5.03 -13.22 -6.56
C LEU A 171 -5.60 -12.67 -7.87
N ARG A 172 -6.36 -13.49 -8.60
CA ARG A 172 -6.96 -13.09 -9.88
C ARG A 172 -8.08 -12.08 -9.70
N LEU A 173 -8.95 -12.28 -8.70
CA LEU A 173 -10.06 -11.37 -8.42
C LEU A 173 -9.59 -9.95 -8.05
N LEU A 174 -8.45 -9.80 -7.38
CA LEU A 174 -7.84 -8.49 -7.10
C LEU A 174 -7.51 -7.73 -8.38
N SER A 175 -7.09 -8.42 -9.43
CA SER A 175 -6.77 -7.84 -10.74
C SER A 175 -7.98 -7.79 -11.70
N SER A 176 -9.21 -7.97 -11.20
CA SER A 176 -10.42 -7.85 -12.01
C SER A 176 -10.57 -6.43 -12.58
N ALA A 177 -10.97 -6.32 -13.85
CA ALA A 177 -11.35 -5.06 -14.49
C ALA A 177 -12.70 -4.51 -13.96
N ASP A 178 -13.45 -5.31 -13.20
CA ASP A 178 -14.63 -4.85 -12.49
C ASP A 178 -14.25 -4.36 -11.08
N ASP A 179 -14.24 -3.04 -10.88
CA ASP A 179 -13.84 -2.38 -9.63
C ASP A 179 -14.56 -2.95 -8.40
N ARG A 180 -15.86 -3.27 -8.53
CA ARG A 180 -16.65 -3.83 -7.43
C ARG A 180 -16.23 -5.25 -7.06
N THR A 181 -15.74 -6.03 -8.02
CA THR A 181 -15.18 -7.37 -7.79
C THR A 181 -13.80 -7.26 -7.15
N SER A 182 -12.94 -6.38 -7.66
CA SER A 182 -11.61 -6.13 -7.08
C SER A 182 -11.72 -5.62 -5.64
N LEU A 183 -12.60 -4.64 -5.37
CA LEU A 183 -12.88 -4.14 -4.03
C LEU A 183 -13.35 -5.26 -3.10
N ALA A 184 -14.27 -6.12 -3.54
CA ALA A 184 -14.72 -7.26 -2.72
C ALA A 184 -13.58 -8.24 -2.41
N ALA A 185 -12.63 -8.45 -3.32
CA ALA A 185 -11.45 -9.27 -3.05
C ALA A 185 -10.50 -8.63 -2.02
N HIS A 186 -10.33 -7.30 -2.06
CA HIS A 186 -9.61 -6.57 -1.01
C HIS A 186 -10.30 -6.71 0.35
N VAL A 187 -11.63 -6.56 0.39
CA VAL A 187 -12.42 -6.73 1.63
C VAL A 187 -12.35 -8.17 2.15
N PHE A 188 -12.30 -9.18 1.27
CA PHE A 188 -12.07 -10.57 1.68
C PHE A 188 -10.74 -10.72 2.42
N LEU A 189 -9.65 -10.13 1.89
CA LEU A 189 -8.35 -10.15 2.56
C LEU A 189 -8.40 -9.45 3.92
N LEU A 190 -8.99 -8.26 3.98
CA LEU A 190 -9.12 -7.50 5.23
C LEU A 190 -9.93 -8.27 6.28
N ASN A 191 -11.09 -8.81 5.92
CA ASN A 191 -11.93 -9.60 6.83
C ASN A 191 -11.26 -10.90 7.27
N SER A 192 -10.27 -11.37 6.51
CA SER A 192 -9.50 -12.56 6.81
C SER A 192 -8.19 -12.27 7.55
N ALA A 193 -7.82 -11.00 7.78
CA ALA A 193 -6.53 -10.58 8.34
C ALA A 193 -6.42 -10.85 9.86
N ALA A 194 -6.17 -12.11 10.20
CA ALA A 194 -5.83 -12.61 11.53
C ALA A 194 -4.31 -12.87 11.62
N PRO A 195 -3.73 -13.08 12.83
CA PRO A 195 -2.30 -13.29 12.96
C PRO A 195 -1.70 -14.37 12.05
N HIS A 196 -2.34 -15.55 11.95
CA HIS A 196 -1.85 -16.65 11.12
C HIS A 196 -2.01 -16.43 9.62
N THR A 197 -3.08 -15.76 9.18
CA THR A 197 -3.29 -15.44 7.75
C THR A 197 -2.35 -14.33 7.30
N CYS A 198 -2.14 -13.29 8.12
CA CYS A 198 -1.10 -12.28 7.90
C CYS A 198 0.29 -12.90 7.81
N HIS A 199 0.62 -13.84 8.71
CA HIS A 199 1.85 -14.60 8.62
C HIS A 199 1.97 -15.34 7.28
N SER A 200 0.90 -16.01 6.82
CA SER A 200 0.92 -16.71 5.53
C SER A 200 1.06 -15.77 4.33
N LEU A 201 0.51 -14.55 4.38
CA LEU A 201 0.68 -13.53 3.34
C LEU A 201 2.16 -13.13 3.18
N VAL A 202 2.87 -12.97 4.29
CA VAL A 202 4.26 -12.49 4.26
C VAL A 202 5.26 -13.60 3.99
N HIS A 203 5.09 -14.74 4.65
CA HIS A 203 6.11 -15.79 4.68
C HIS A 203 5.98 -16.82 3.55
N THR A 204 4.90 -16.80 2.75
CA THR A 204 4.77 -17.65 1.56
C THR A 204 5.02 -16.87 0.27
N ALA A 205 5.58 -17.54 -0.75
CA ALA A 205 5.78 -16.91 -2.06
C ALA A 205 4.44 -16.49 -2.69
N HIS A 206 3.40 -17.32 -2.58
CA HIS A 206 2.07 -17.00 -3.10
C HIS A 206 1.46 -15.78 -2.39
N GLY A 207 1.48 -15.76 -1.06
CA GLY A 207 0.99 -14.64 -0.26
C GLY A 207 1.68 -13.32 -0.61
N ARG A 208 3.00 -13.35 -0.87
CA ARG A 208 3.72 -12.15 -1.31
C ARG A 208 3.25 -11.64 -2.66
N ARG A 209 2.94 -12.53 -3.62
CA ARG A 209 2.34 -12.12 -4.90
C ARG A 209 0.98 -11.43 -4.69
N VAL A 210 0.16 -11.96 -3.77
CA VAL A 210 -1.12 -11.34 -3.40
C VAL A 210 -0.89 -9.93 -2.86
N LEU A 211 0.04 -9.75 -1.93
CA LEU A 211 0.36 -8.43 -1.38
C LEU A 211 0.98 -7.49 -2.42
N GLN A 212 1.78 -7.97 -3.37
CA GLN A 212 2.29 -7.15 -4.47
C GLN A 212 1.17 -6.59 -5.35
N VAL A 213 0.12 -7.38 -5.62
CA VAL A 213 -1.06 -6.90 -6.35
C VAL A 213 -1.83 -5.87 -5.54
N VAL A 214 -2.04 -6.11 -4.23
CA VAL A 214 -2.67 -5.14 -3.32
C VAL A 214 -1.92 -3.81 -3.30
N LEU A 215 -0.58 -3.86 -3.22
CA LEU A 215 0.27 -2.68 -3.21
C LEU A 215 0.28 -1.95 -4.56
N ALA A 216 0.18 -2.66 -5.69
CA ALA A 216 -0.01 -2.03 -6.99
C ALA A 216 -1.40 -1.35 -7.10
N SER A 217 -2.43 -1.92 -6.49
CA SER A 217 -3.77 -1.31 -6.42
C SER A 217 -3.80 -0.04 -5.57
N TYR A 218 -2.89 0.13 -4.61
CA TYR A 218 -2.76 1.36 -3.83
C TYR A 218 -2.35 2.55 -4.72
N ASP A 219 -1.29 2.38 -5.52
CA ASP A 219 -0.83 3.45 -6.42
C ASP A 219 -1.92 3.84 -7.44
N ALA A 220 -2.69 2.86 -7.94
CA ALA A 220 -3.82 3.12 -8.82
C ALA A 220 -4.97 3.84 -8.10
N ALA A 221 -5.24 3.50 -6.83
CA ALA A 221 -6.30 4.10 -6.03
C ALA A 221 -5.99 5.56 -5.65
N LEU A 222 -4.72 5.95 -5.49
CA LEU A 222 -4.32 7.34 -5.21
C LEU A 222 -4.74 8.33 -6.31
N VAL A 223 -4.90 7.87 -7.55
CA VAL A 223 -5.38 8.70 -8.67
C VAL A 223 -6.87 9.05 -8.51
N HIS A 224 -7.61 8.27 -7.73
CA HIS A 224 -9.04 8.42 -7.51
C HIS A 224 -9.33 8.76 -6.04
N GLU A 225 -9.45 10.05 -5.73
CA GLU A 225 -9.61 10.60 -4.36
C GLU A 225 -10.75 9.99 -3.51
N ALA A 226 -11.74 9.31 -4.13
CA ALA A 226 -12.88 8.68 -3.45
C ALA A 226 -12.85 7.13 -3.50
N SER A 227 -11.67 6.51 -3.64
CA SER A 227 -11.56 5.06 -3.78
C SER A 227 -11.74 4.33 -2.45
N ASP A 228 -12.86 3.60 -2.28
CA ASP A 228 -13.08 2.66 -1.16
C ASP A 228 -11.92 1.64 -1.02
N THR A 229 -11.28 1.29 -2.15
CA THR A 229 -10.14 0.38 -2.18
C THR A 229 -8.96 0.93 -1.38
N LEU A 230 -8.72 2.25 -1.43
CA LEU A 230 -7.65 2.90 -0.66
C LEU A 230 -7.84 2.66 0.84
N HIS A 231 -9.05 2.89 1.36
CA HIS A 231 -9.35 2.66 2.77
C HIS A 231 -9.14 1.21 3.19
N VAL A 232 -9.53 0.25 2.34
CA VAL A 232 -9.34 -1.18 2.62
C VAL A 232 -7.86 -1.55 2.65
N ILE A 233 -7.04 -1.02 1.73
CA ILE A 233 -5.61 -1.28 1.69
C ILE A 233 -4.90 -0.69 2.92
N LEU A 234 -5.24 0.55 3.30
CA LEU A 234 -4.68 1.19 4.49
C LEU A 234 -5.02 0.40 5.76
N ALA A 235 -6.28 -0.05 5.90
CA ALA A 235 -6.70 -0.90 7.01
C ALA A 235 -5.96 -2.24 7.05
N LEU A 236 -5.74 -2.89 5.88
CA LEU A 236 -4.97 -4.13 5.81
C LEU A 236 -3.49 -3.89 6.19
N SER A 237 -2.89 -2.78 5.73
CA SER A 237 -1.54 -2.37 6.12
C SER A 237 -1.43 -2.16 7.64
N SER A 238 -2.42 -1.49 8.24
CA SER A 238 -2.50 -1.29 9.70
C SER A 238 -2.55 -2.63 10.46
N ARG A 239 -3.32 -3.62 9.96
CA ARG A 239 -3.32 -4.98 10.53
C ARG A 239 -1.97 -5.67 10.43
N LEU A 240 -1.26 -5.53 9.32
CA LEU A 240 0.09 -6.08 9.16
C LEU A 240 1.07 -5.45 10.16
N CYS A 241 0.98 -4.14 10.40
CA CYS A 241 1.78 -3.45 11.42
C CYS A 241 1.47 -3.96 12.83
N ALA A 242 0.18 -4.02 13.19
CA ALA A 242 -0.28 -4.47 14.50
C ALA A 242 0.13 -5.92 14.82
N HIS A 243 0.28 -6.76 13.80
CA HIS A 243 0.75 -8.15 13.95
C HIS A 243 2.26 -8.33 13.74
N GLY A 244 3.04 -7.24 13.61
CA GLY A 244 4.51 -7.31 13.48
C GLY A 244 5.01 -7.85 12.13
N HIS A 245 4.17 -7.83 11.10
CA HIS A 245 4.47 -8.40 9.79
C HIS A 245 4.92 -7.36 8.75
N TRP A 246 4.83 -6.06 9.05
CA TRP A 246 5.25 -4.99 8.14
C TRP A 246 6.75 -5.04 7.80
N GLY A 247 7.63 -5.11 8.80
CA GLY A 247 9.08 -5.21 8.60
C GLY A 247 9.50 -6.45 7.82
N PRO A 248 9.05 -7.66 8.22
CA PRO A 248 9.31 -8.89 7.47
C PRO A 248 8.79 -8.81 6.02
N LEU A 249 7.65 -8.16 5.77
CA LEU A 249 7.16 -7.95 4.41
C LEU A 249 8.07 -7.03 3.60
N LEU A 250 8.49 -5.89 4.17
CA LEU A 250 9.39 -4.94 3.51
C LEU A 250 10.68 -5.62 3.02
N GLN A 251 11.27 -6.47 3.86
CA GLN A 251 12.47 -7.25 3.54
C GLN A 251 12.19 -8.36 2.51
N ALA A 252 11.02 -9.01 2.58
CA ALA A 252 10.68 -10.10 1.67
C ALA A 252 10.25 -9.63 0.27
N LEU A 253 9.88 -8.36 0.11
CA LEU A 253 9.52 -7.75 -1.17
C LEU A 253 10.75 -7.39 -2.02
N GLY A 254 11.92 -7.20 -1.44
CA GLY A 254 13.12 -6.79 -2.18
C GLY A 254 14.31 -6.46 -1.27
N PRO A 255 15.48 -6.16 -1.87
CA PRO A 255 16.67 -5.75 -1.12
C PRO A 255 16.46 -4.39 -0.42
N THR A 256 17.25 -4.10 0.62
CA THR A 256 17.23 -2.80 1.33
C THR A 256 18.00 -1.71 0.59
N GLU A 257 18.95 -2.10 -0.28
CA GLU A 257 19.86 -1.20 -1.01
C GLU A 257 19.38 -0.79 -2.42
N ASP A 258 18.23 -1.30 -2.87
CA ASP A 258 17.56 -0.90 -4.12
C ASP A 258 16.05 -1.09 -3.97
N MET A 259 15.37 0.01 -3.65
CA MET A 259 13.96 -0.02 -3.32
C MET A 259 13.08 -0.15 -4.59
N ASN A 260 12.21 -1.16 -4.59
CA ASN A 260 11.26 -1.38 -5.67
C ASN A 260 9.90 -0.71 -5.43
N ALA A 261 9.02 -0.76 -6.44
CA ALA A 261 7.70 -0.13 -6.39
C ALA A 261 6.80 -0.69 -5.27
N SER A 262 6.82 -2.00 -5.00
CA SER A 262 6.02 -2.59 -3.92
C SER A 262 6.51 -2.16 -2.54
N GLN A 263 7.83 -2.09 -2.33
CA GLN A 263 8.39 -1.53 -1.08
C GLN A 263 8.02 -0.06 -0.92
N LEU A 264 8.08 0.74 -2.00
CA LEU A 264 7.65 2.14 -2.00
C LEU A 264 6.18 2.30 -1.61
N ALA A 265 5.28 1.54 -2.24
CA ALA A 265 3.87 1.55 -1.90
C ALA A 265 3.64 1.17 -0.43
N LEU A 266 4.34 0.16 0.09
CA LEU A 266 4.23 -0.27 1.50
C LEU A 266 4.71 0.81 2.50
N VAL A 267 5.74 1.57 2.15
CA VAL A 267 6.19 2.71 2.97
C VAL A 267 5.16 3.84 2.91
N ARG A 268 4.57 4.11 1.74
CA ARG A 268 3.53 5.13 1.59
C ARG A 268 2.25 4.79 2.36
N THR A 269 1.82 3.52 2.37
CA THR A 269 0.67 3.12 3.20
C THR A 269 0.95 3.32 4.70
N LEU A 270 2.21 3.18 5.14
CA LEU A 270 2.60 3.52 6.52
C LEU A 270 2.46 5.02 6.77
N ILE A 271 2.95 5.88 5.87
CA ILE A 271 2.85 7.35 5.98
C ILE A 271 1.38 7.77 6.09
N ASP A 272 0.53 7.30 5.20
CA ASP A 272 -0.90 7.64 5.20
C ASP A 272 -1.60 7.19 6.49
N ASN A 273 -1.30 5.98 6.97
CA ASN A 273 -1.83 5.49 8.25
C ASN A 273 -1.40 6.37 9.44
N MET A 274 -0.17 6.90 9.43
CA MET A 274 0.29 7.82 10.48
C MET A 274 -0.42 9.17 10.41
N HIS A 275 -0.74 9.66 9.21
CA HIS A 275 -1.51 10.89 9.01
C HIS A 275 -2.98 10.77 9.42
N MET A 276 -3.60 9.60 9.29
CA MET A 276 -4.98 9.37 9.75
C MET A 276 -5.13 9.46 11.29
N ASN A 277 -4.02 9.36 12.04
CA ASN A 277 -3.94 9.56 13.50
C ASN A 277 -4.96 8.73 14.32
N GLU A 278 -5.08 7.44 13.99
CA GLU A 278 -5.98 6.51 14.68
C GLU A 278 -5.42 6.05 16.05
N GLU A 279 -6.27 5.44 16.89
CA GLU A 279 -5.83 4.85 18.16
C GLU A 279 -4.79 3.74 17.92
N GLY A 280 -3.71 3.73 18.71
CA GLY A 280 -2.66 2.71 18.61
C GLY A 280 -1.57 2.97 17.55
N VAL A 281 -1.56 4.15 16.92
CA VAL A 281 -0.53 4.54 15.94
C VAL A 281 0.90 4.42 16.49
N LEU A 282 1.17 4.82 17.73
CA LEU A 282 2.52 4.70 18.34
C LEU A 282 3.00 3.25 18.47
N ALA A 283 2.12 2.30 18.78
CA ALA A 283 2.48 0.89 18.87
C ALA A 283 2.85 0.33 17.48
N SER A 284 2.10 0.72 16.44
CA SER A 284 2.39 0.36 15.05
C SER A 284 3.70 0.99 14.56
N MET A 285 3.97 2.25 14.93
CA MET A 285 5.23 2.94 14.66
C MET A 285 6.42 2.19 15.26
N ILE A 286 6.35 1.81 16.54
CA ILE A 286 7.41 1.04 17.21
C ILE A 286 7.66 -0.29 16.49
N ALA A 287 6.60 -1.01 16.11
CA ALA A 287 6.72 -2.28 15.39
C ALA A 287 7.40 -2.16 14.02
N CYS A 288 7.36 -0.97 13.40
CA CYS A 288 7.96 -0.70 12.10
C CYS A 288 9.32 0.03 12.19
N LEU A 289 9.74 0.46 13.37
CA LEU A 289 10.85 1.42 13.52
C LEU A 289 12.21 0.85 13.11
N GLU A 290 12.59 -0.29 13.69
CA GLU A 290 13.86 -0.95 13.40
C GLU A 290 14.04 -1.24 11.89
N PRO A 291 13.10 -1.91 11.19
CA PRO A 291 13.24 -2.17 9.76
C PRO A 291 13.25 -0.89 8.92
N LEU A 292 12.50 0.15 9.32
CA LEU A 292 12.48 1.43 8.62
C LEU A 292 13.82 2.17 8.75
N VAL A 293 14.36 2.28 9.97
CA VAL A 293 15.67 2.90 10.24
C VAL A 293 16.79 2.13 9.53
N GLY A 294 16.75 0.79 9.55
CA GLY A 294 17.69 -0.05 8.82
C GLY A 294 17.65 0.21 7.31
N MET A 295 16.46 0.32 6.72
CA MET A 295 16.32 0.58 5.29
C MET A 295 16.77 2.00 4.91
N VAL A 296 16.53 3.01 5.77
CA VAL A 296 17.07 4.37 5.56
C VAL A 296 18.59 4.34 5.50
N THR A 297 19.25 3.66 6.44
CA THR A 297 20.71 3.65 6.52
C THR A 297 21.34 2.87 5.35
N ASP A 298 20.79 1.71 4.99
CA ASP A 298 21.26 0.91 3.86
C ASP A 298 21.08 1.63 2.51
N LEU A 299 19.88 2.17 2.26
CA LEU A 299 19.61 2.86 1.00
C LEU A 299 20.39 4.17 0.90
N SER A 300 20.62 4.87 2.03
CA SER A 300 21.47 6.07 2.05
C SER A 300 22.90 5.73 1.68
N ARG A 301 23.46 4.67 2.28
CA ARG A 301 24.82 4.18 1.97
C ARG A 301 24.96 3.80 0.50
N ALA A 302 24.00 3.04 -0.04
CA ALA A 302 24.01 2.66 -1.45
C ALA A 302 23.89 3.88 -2.38
N THR A 303 23.07 4.88 -1.99
CA THR A 303 22.89 6.12 -2.75
C THR A 303 24.16 6.98 -2.76
N THR A 304 24.81 7.16 -1.61
CA THR A 304 26.10 7.86 -1.48
C THR A 304 27.17 7.22 -2.36
N GLN A 305 27.27 5.88 -2.38
CA GLN A 305 28.20 5.16 -3.26
C GLN A 305 27.87 5.32 -4.75
N CYS A 306 26.59 5.29 -5.10
CA CYS A 306 26.12 5.54 -6.46
C CYS A 306 26.49 6.96 -6.91
N LEU A 307 26.20 7.99 -6.10
CA LEU A 307 26.55 9.38 -6.38
C LEU A 307 28.05 9.59 -6.60
N ALA A 308 28.90 8.91 -5.83
CA ALA A 308 30.36 9.00 -5.96
C ALA A 308 30.89 8.38 -7.26
N THR A 309 30.17 7.42 -7.86
CA THR A 309 30.64 6.65 -9.02
C THR A 309 29.87 6.92 -10.32
N ILE A 310 28.76 7.66 -10.25
CA ILE A 310 27.85 7.86 -11.40
C ILE A 310 28.48 8.58 -12.59
N GLN A 311 29.51 9.41 -12.37
CA GLN A 311 30.25 10.03 -13.46
C GLN A 311 31.03 8.99 -14.29
N ALA A 312 31.49 7.91 -13.67
CA ALA A 312 32.21 6.83 -14.31
C ALA A 312 31.27 5.75 -14.88
N ASP A 313 30.06 5.62 -14.33
CA ASP A 313 29.06 4.65 -14.76
C ASP A 313 27.65 5.25 -14.88
N PRO A 314 27.34 5.88 -16.04
CA PRO A 314 26.02 6.45 -16.30
C PRO A 314 24.87 5.42 -16.29
N ALA A 315 25.15 4.12 -16.38
CA ALA A 315 24.10 3.09 -16.32
C ALA A 315 23.42 3.02 -14.94
N GLN A 316 24.00 3.65 -13.92
CA GLN A 316 23.44 3.71 -12.57
C GLN A 316 22.34 4.77 -12.40
N VAL A 317 22.13 5.66 -13.37
CA VAL A 317 21.11 6.73 -13.29
C VAL A 317 19.72 6.21 -12.91
N PRO A 318 19.17 5.13 -13.53
CA PRO A 318 17.86 4.60 -13.14
C PRO A 318 17.82 4.09 -11.69
N ARG A 319 18.92 3.52 -11.20
CA ARG A 319 19.04 3.09 -9.79
C ARG A 319 19.07 4.29 -8.86
N LEU A 320 19.80 5.35 -9.23
CA LEU A 320 19.82 6.60 -8.46
C LEU A 320 18.43 7.23 -8.37
N VAL A 321 17.68 7.26 -9.47
CA VAL A 321 16.30 7.79 -9.49
C VAL A 321 15.40 6.99 -8.53
N ARG A 322 15.44 5.65 -8.59
CA ARG A 322 14.67 4.80 -7.65
C ARG A 322 15.08 5.03 -6.20
N ALA A 323 16.38 5.06 -5.94
CA ALA A 323 16.91 5.28 -4.60
C ALA A 323 16.53 6.67 -4.06
N HIS A 324 16.52 7.70 -4.91
CA HIS A 324 16.06 9.04 -4.55
C HIS A 324 14.58 9.06 -4.14
N VAL A 325 13.69 8.50 -4.97
CA VAL A 325 12.26 8.41 -4.64
C VAL A 325 12.06 7.60 -3.35
N GLY A 326 12.85 6.55 -3.18
CA GLY A 326 12.74 5.71 -2.00
C GLY A 326 13.21 6.34 -0.72
N LEU A 327 14.38 6.99 -0.74
CA LEU A 327 14.85 7.77 0.39
C LEU A 327 13.92 8.91 0.75
N LEU A 328 13.28 9.55 -0.23
CA LEU A 328 12.31 10.60 0.05
C LEU A 328 11.13 10.05 0.89
N ALA A 329 10.55 8.92 0.48
CA ALA A 329 9.46 8.29 1.22
C ALA A 329 9.91 7.76 2.59
N LEU A 330 11.07 7.11 2.67
CA LEU A 330 11.60 6.60 3.94
C LEU A 330 11.92 7.74 4.93
N LEU A 331 12.56 8.82 4.46
CA LEU A 331 12.87 10.00 5.27
C LEU A 331 11.60 10.75 5.70
N GLU A 332 10.58 10.79 4.86
CA GLU A 332 9.27 11.33 5.21
C GLU A 332 8.60 10.49 6.30
N ALA A 333 8.60 9.16 6.17
CA ALA A 333 8.04 8.26 7.18
C ALA A 333 8.70 8.46 8.55
N VAL A 334 10.04 8.44 8.61
CA VAL A 334 10.77 8.69 9.86
C VAL A 334 10.56 10.12 10.37
N HIS A 335 10.43 11.11 9.50
CA HIS A 335 10.14 12.48 9.93
C HIS A 335 8.76 12.59 10.58
N VAL A 336 7.72 12.02 9.98
CA VAL A 336 6.35 11.99 10.53
C VAL A 336 6.32 11.24 11.87
N MET A 337 6.99 10.08 11.97
CA MET A 337 7.13 9.35 13.24
C MET A 337 7.78 10.19 14.33
N ALA A 338 8.87 10.90 13.98
CA ALA A 338 9.56 11.77 14.94
C ALA A 338 8.68 12.95 15.36
N LEU A 339 7.92 13.56 14.46
CA LEU A 339 6.97 14.63 14.80
C LEU A 339 5.90 14.14 15.78
N HIS A 340 5.23 13.01 15.48
CA HIS A 340 4.24 12.43 16.39
C HIS A 340 4.82 12.13 17.77
N ALA A 341 6.02 11.57 17.83
CA ALA A 341 6.70 11.28 19.10
C ALA A 341 7.02 12.57 19.90
N GLN A 342 7.39 13.65 19.22
CA GLN A 342 7.64 14.96 19.86
C GLN A 342 6.34 15.63 20.35
N GLU A 343 5.23 15.46 19.63
CA GLU A 343 3.92 16.04 19.97
C GLU A 343 3.19 15.28 21.09
N THR A 344 3.49 13.99 21.25
CA THR A 344 2.82 13.10 22.22
C THR A 344 3.80 12.49 23.23
N PRO A 345 4.24 13.24 24.26
CA PRO A 345 5.20 12.72 25.24
C PRO A 345 4.70 11.46 25.96
N SER A 346 5.41 10.35 25.78
CA SER A 346 5.13 9.04 26.37
C SER A 346 6.42 8.19 26.42
N ASN A 347 6.38 7.04 27.08
CA ASN A 347 7.52 6.11 27.09
C ASN A 347 7.78 5.55 25.68
N GLU A 348 6.71 5.28 24.94
CA GLU A 348 6.71 4.86 23.54
C GLU A 348 7.40 5.92 22.65
N SER A 349 7.02 7.18 22.81
CA SER A 349 7.65 8.29 22.07
C SER A 349 9.11 8.48 22.42
N ALA A 350 9.48 8.34 23.70
CA ALA A 350 10.88 8.38 24.13
C ALA A 350 11.71 7.26 23.49
N ARG A 351 11.16 6.05 23.39
CA ARG A 351 11.78 4.92 22.70
C ARG A 351 11.96 5.19 21.20
N ILE A 352 10.92 5.69 20.52
CA ILE A 352 11.01 6.05 19.09
C ILE A 352 12.16 7.04 18.86
N LEU A 353 12.20 8.13 19.63
CA LEU A 353 13.23 9.15 19.49
C LEU A 353 14.63 8.60 19.82
N ALA A 354 14.77 7.75 20.85
CA ALA A 354 16.06 7.16 21.21
C ALA A 354 16.64 6.29 20.09
N ASP A 355 15.82 5.42 19.49
CA ASP A 355 16.22 4.53 18.40
C ASP A 355 16.58 5.32 17.12
N MET A 356 15.85 6.41 16.84
CA MET A 356 16.12 7.28 15.69
C MET A 356 17.35 8.18 15.87
N ARG A 357 17.72 8.50 17.12
CA ARG A 357 18.95 9.22 17.47
C ARG A 357 20.18 8.31 17.49
N SER A 358 20.15 7.20 16.75
CA SER A 358 21.28 6.30 16.57
C SER A 358 22.38 6.93 15.71
N SER A 359 23.63 6.52 15.95
CA SER A 359 24.77 7.02 15.18
C SER A 359 24.64 6.71 13.69
N ASP A 360 24.10 5.54 13.32
CA ASP A 360 23.94 5.14 11.92
C ASP A 360 22.96 6.05 11.17
N MET A 361 21.84 6.44 11.79
CA MET A 361 20.88 7.38 11.21
C MET A 361 21.50 8.77 11.03
N ILE A 362 22.25 9.25 12.04
CA ILE A 362 22.95 10.54 11.99
C ILE A 362 23.96 10.56 10.85
N HIS A 363 24.81 9.54 10.76
CA HIS A 363 25.80 9.42 9.69
C HIS A 363 25.14 9.30 8.32
N ALA A 364 24.09 8.48 8.18
CA ALA A 364 23.34 8.36 6.94
C ALA A 364 22.81 9.72 6.45
N CYS A 365 22.18 10.50 7.33
CA CYS A 365 21.67 11.83 6.97
C CYS A 365 22.79 12.80 6.58
N ILE A 366 23.89 12.83 7.33
CA ILE A 366 25.01 13.77 7.09
C ILE A 366 25.75 13.43 5.80
N GLU A 367 26.08 12.16 5.56
CA GLU A 367 26.74 11.73 4.32
C GLU A 367 25.84 11.97 3.11
N LEU A 368 24.53 11.76 3.25
CA LEU A 368 23.58 12.05 2.19
C LEU A 368 23.53 13.54 1.84
N LEU A 369 23.53 14.43 2.84
CA LEU A 369 23.59 15.88 2.62
C LEU A 369 24.89 16.28 1.91
N ARG A 370 26.03 15.71 2.34
CA ARG A 370 27.36 15.98 1.78
C ARG A 370 27.44 15.56 0.31
N GLU A 371 27.09 14.31 0.00
CA GLU A 371 27.14 13.82 -1.38
C GLU A 371 26.10 14.47 -2.28
N ALA A 372 24.88 14.72 -1.80
CA ALA A 372 23.87 15.42 -2.59
C ALA A 372 24.29 16.87 -2.91
N ARG A 373 25.07 17.51 -2.03
CA ARG A 373 25.66 18.82 -2.28
C ARG A 373 26.80 18.76 -3.30
N ALA A 374 27.66 17.75 -3.21
CA ALA A 374 28.74 17.56 -4.20
C ALA A 374 28.16 17.26 -5.60
N PHE A 375 27.09 16.46 -5.67
CA PHE A 375 26.45 16.06 -6.92
C PHE A 375 25.67 17.21 -7.60
N VAL A 376 24.88 17.97 -6.83
CA VAL A 376 24.21 19.19 -7.29
C VAL A 376 24.59 20.37 -6.36
N PRO A 377 25.67 21.10 -6.69
CA PRO A 377 26.10 22.28 -5.93
C PRO A 377 25.05 23.41 -5.98
N PRO A 378 24.99 24.27 -4.94
CA PRO A 378 24.04 25.39 -4.93
C PRO A 378 24.33 26.37 -6.07
N ARG A 379 23.27 26.91 -6.66
CA ARG A 379 23.37 27.92 -7.73
C ARG A 379 23.14 29.32 -7.15
N PRO A 380 24.17 30.18 -7.11
CA PRO A 380 24.02 31.53 -6.56
C PRO A 380 23.17 32.40 -7.51
N PRO A 381 22.31 33.29 -6.97
CA PRO A 381 21.39 34.12 -7.77
C PRO A 381 22.07 35.23 -8.58
N PHE A 382 23.36 35.47 -8.35
CA PHE A 382 24.14 36.51 -9.02
C PHE A 382 25.41 35.92 -9.62
N GLN A 383 25.29 35.20 -10.73
CA GLN A 383 26.47 34.88 -11.54
C GLN A 383 26.88 36.12 -12.34
N PRO A 384 28.18 36.48 -12.44
CA PRO A 384 28.62 37.47 -13.41
C PRO A 384 28.19 36.98 -14.79
N ALA A 385 27.42 37.80 -15.53
CA ALA A 385 27.02 37.47 -16.87
C ALA A 385 28.27 37.00 -17.66
N ALA A 386 28.22 35.78 -18.20
CA ALA A 386 29.20 35.40 -19.22
C ALA A 386 29.22 36.50 -20.27
N PRO A 387 30.40 36.91 -20.80
CA PRO A 387 30.49 38.02 -21.74
C PRO A 387 29.51 37.77 -22.87
N ALA A 388 28.48 38.62 -22.93
CA ALA A 388 27.37 38.47 -23.84
C ALA A 388 27.91 38.41 -25.27
N VAL A 389 27.70 37.27 -25.94
CA VAL A 389 27.72 37.24 -27.39
C VAL A 389 26.63 38.22 -27.83
N GLN A 390 27.03 39.22 -28.61
CA GLN A 390 26.19 40.34 -29.05
C GLN A 390 24.84 39.84 -29.55
N ALA A 391 23.75 40.28 -28.91
CA ALA A 391 22.40 40.08 -29.38
C ALA A 391 21.84 41.41 -29.87
N ASP A 392 21.34 41.40 -31.11
CA ASP A 392 20.55 42.47 -31.69
C ASP A 392 19.37 42.82 -30.78
N ALA A 393 19.19 44.12 -30.58
CA ALA A 393 18.20 44.69 -29.70
C ALA A 393 16.80 44.55 -30.30
N HIS A 394 15.93 43.74 -29.68
CA HIS A 394 14.49 44.03 -29.57
C HIS A 394 13.91 43.31 -28.34
N GLU A 395 13.58 44.12 -27.33
CA GLU A 395 12.49 43.99 -26.37
C GLU A 395 12.03 42.57 -25.98
N ARG A 396 12.46 42.11 -24.79
CA ARG A 396 11.66 41.18 -23.97
C ARG A 396 11.62 41.67 -22.52
N PRO A 397 10.42 41.83 -21.92
CA PRO A 397 10.29 42.19 -20.52
C PRO A 397 10.78 41.05 -19.62
N SER A 398 11.36 41.44 -18.49
CA SER A 398 11.94 40.59 -17.44
C SER A 398 11.11 39.32 -17.18
N GLN A 399 11.60 38.17 -17.66
CA GLN A 399 11.03 36.87 -17.34
C GLN A 399 11.73 36.32 -16.10
N LEU A 400 11.03 36.37 -14.97
CA LEU A 400 11.34 35.67 -13.71
C LEU A 400 11.19 34.13 -13.84
N HIS A 401 11.38 33.57 -15.03
CA HIS A 401 11.46 32.13 -15.24
C HIS A 401 12.92 31.81 -15.50
N THR A 402 13.59 31.30 -14.47
CA THR A 402 14.85 30.58 -14.67
C THR A 402 14.58 29.47 -15.67
N PRO A 403 15.30 29.41 -16.81
CA PRO A 403 15.28 28.20 -17.63
C PRO A 403 15.84 27.09 -16.74
N GLN A 404 14.97 26.14 -16.39
CA GLN A 404 15.38 24.90 -15.74
C GLN A 404 16.39 24.26 -16.69
N PRO A 405 17.65 24.01 -16.28
CA PRO A 405 18.61 23.37 -17.15
C PRO A 405 18.02 22.04 -17.63
N ASP A 406 18.25 21.75 -18.91
CA ASP A 406 17.92 20.51 -19.63
C ASP A 406 18.84 19.38 -19.11
N ASP A 407 18.80 19.17 -17.80
CA ASP A 407 19.63 18.22 -17.08
C ASP A 407 18.75 17.06 -16.66
N ASP A 408 18.86 15.94 -17.36
CA ASP A 408 18.10 14.70 -17.12
C ASP A 408 18.44 14.06 -15.74
N ARG A 409 19.36 14.66 -14.96
CA ARG A 409 19.68 14.23 -13.61
C ARG A 409 18.54 14.55 -12.64
N PRO A 410 18.14 13.60 -11.77
CA PRO A 410 17.09 13.85 -10.79
C PRO A 410 17.48 15.02 -9.89
N GLY A 411 16.61 16.03 -9.79
CA GLY A 411 16.76 17.07 -8.80
C GLY A 411 16.73 16.43 -7.40
N LEU A 412 17.78 16.66 -6.60
CA LEU A 412 17.84 16.25 -5.19
C LEU A 412 17.38 17.32 -4.14
N PRO A 413 16.69 18.43 -4.47
CA PRO A 413 16.41 19.47 -3.49
C PRO A 413 15.47 18.99 -2.38
N TYR A 414 14.51 18.13 -2.72
CA TYR A 414 13.59 17.53 -1.75
C TYR A 414 14.29 16.59 -0.77
N LEU A 415 15.32 15.87 -1.23
CA LEU A 415 16.08 14.95 -0.38
C LEU A 415 16.86 15.70 0.70
N LYS A 416 17.55 16.78 0.30
CA LYS A 416 18.27 17.66 1.24
C LYS A 416 17.30 18.25 2.28
N ARG A 417 16.13 18.70 1.82
CA ARG A 417 15.09 19.25 2.69
C ARG A 417 14.62 18.23 3.74
N THR A 418 14.24 17.03 3.31
CA THR A 418 13.69 16.03 4.24
C THR A 418 14.74 15.55 5.23
N ALA A 419 16.00 15.37 4.82
CA ALA A 419 17.09 15.05 5.74
C ALA A 419 17.31 16.16 6.80
N LEU A 420 17.24 17.44 6.41
CA LEU A 420 17.29 18.56 7.37
C LEU A 420 16.10 18.56 8.34
N GLN A 421 14.91 18.24 7.85
CA GLN A 421 13.71 18.13 8.69
C GLN A 421 13.87 17.02 9.73
N VAL A 422 14.37 15.85 9.34
CA VAL A 422 14.68 14.75 10.28
C VAL A 422 15.69 15.20 11.33
N LEU A 423 16.84 15.75 10.93
CA LEU A 423 17.87 16.21 11.88
C LEU A 423 17.33 17.31 12.83
N GLY A 424 16.59 18.27 12.29
CA GLY A 424 16.00 19.36 13.06
C GLY A 424 14.94 18.88 14.06
N THR A 425 14.08 17.94 13.66
CA THR A 425 13.04 17.35 14.51
C THR A 425 13.65 16.45 15.59
N LEU A 426 14.70 15.68 15.28
CA LEU A 426 15.40 14.86 16.28
C LEU A 426 16.21 15.71 17.28
N ALA A 427 16.72 16.87 16.87
CA ALA A 427 17.38 17.85 17.75
C ALA A 427 16.41 18.68 18.59
N PHE A 428 15.11 18.63 18.29
CA PHE A 428 14.12 19.41 19.02
C PHE A 428 13.94 18.89 20.45
N HIS A 429 13.96 19.81 21.41
CA HIS A 429 13.64 19.52 22.80
C HIS A 429 12.14 19.71 23.05
N ALA A 430 11.35 18.63 22.95
CA ALA A 430 9.97 18.63 23.39
C ALA A 430 9.85 18.56 24.92
N LYS A 431 8.69 18.99 25.43
CA LYS A 431 8.36 18.92 26.85
C LYS A 431 8.40 17.46 27.33
N GLY A 432 9.24 17.16 28.31
CA GLY A 432 9.41 15.81 28.86
C GLY A 432 10.60 15.03 28.31
N THR A 433 11.31 15.56 27.30
CA THR A 433 12.60 15.00 26.86
C THR A 433 13.72 15.50 27.77
N SER A 434 14.68 14.62 28.13
CA SER A 434 15.86 15.06 28.88
C SER A 434 16.79 15.89 27.99
N TRP A 435 17.36 16.97 28.54
CA TRP A 435 18.42 17.71 27.87
C TRP A 435 19.66 16.85 27.62
N ASP A 436 19.92 15.84 28.45
CA ASP A 436 21.07 14.94 28.25
C ASP A 436 20.96 14.18 26.94
N ASP A 437 19.77 13.67 26.60
CA ASP A 437 19.52 12.95 25.34
C ASP A 437 19.63 13.88 24.13
N VAL A 438 19.12 15.11 24.26
CA VAL A 438 19.18 16.13 23.20
C VAL A 438 20.62 16.58 22.96
N HIS A 439 21.38 16.88 24.02
CA HIS A 439 22.79 17.24 23.91
C HIS A 439 23.61 16.09 23.34
N ALA A 440 23.38 14.85 23.77
CA ALA A 440 24.07 13.68 23.22
C ALA A 440 23.80 13.52 21.71
N PHE A 441 22.61 13.88 21.23
CA PHE A 441 22.32 13.90 19.79
C PHE A 441 23.03 15.05 19.07
N GLN A 442 22.92 16.28 19.58
CA GLN A 442 23.58 17.46 19.02
C GLN A 442 25.10 17.28 18.94
N ASP A 443 25.72 16.76 19.99
CA ASP A 443 27.16 16.50 20.06
C ASP A 443 27.60 15.47 19.01
N ARG A 444 26.83 14.40 18.82
CA ARG A 444 27.08 13.41 17.77
C ARG A 444 26.96 14.02 16.37
N VAL A 445 25.96 14.87 16.14
CA VAL A 445 25.84 15.61 14.86
C VAL A 445 27.03 16.54 14.64
N ARG A 446 27.48 17.25 15.68
CA ARG A 446 28.68 18.10 15.63
C ARG A 446 29.94 17.31 15.31
N GLU A 447 30.16 16.20 16.01
CA GLU A 447 31.35 15.34 15.87
C GLU A 447 31.41 14.66 14.50
N ALA A 448 30.25 14.35 13.91
CA ALA A 448 30.14 13.84 12.54
C ALA A 448 30.32 14.94 11.46
N GLY A 449 30.58 16.19 11.84
CA GLY A 449 30.73 17.33 10.93
C GLY A 449 29.41 17.90 10.40
N GLY A 450 28.27 17.46 10.93
CA GLY A 450 26.94 17.84 10.47
C GLY A 450 26.64 19.34 10.57
N LEU A 451 27.19 20.04 11.56
CA LEU A 451 27.01 21.50 11.68
C LEU A 451 27.51 22.25 10.44
N ILE A 452 28.63 21.82 9.86
CA ILE A 452 29.21 22.43 8.66
C ILE A 452 28.30 22.17 7.45
N GLU A 453 27.81 20.94 7.31
CA GLU A 453 26.91 20.57 6.21
C GLU A 453 25.60 21.36 6.27
N VAL A 454 24.98 21.47 7.45
CA VAL A 454 23.75 22.26 7.60
C VAL A 454 24.01 23.76 7.38
N LEU A 455 25.10 24.32 7.91
CA LEU A 455 25.47 25.73 7.66
C LEU A 455 25.65 26.02 6.18
N SER A 456 26.22 25.09 5.42
CA SER A 456 26.44 25.26 3.99
C SER A 456 25.14 25.43 3.18
N LEU A 457 24.03 24.91 3.70
CA LEU A 457 22.70 25.00 3.11
C LEU A 457 21.94 26.28 3.47
N THR A 458 22.59 27.21 4.20
CA THR A 458 22.03 28.54 4.49
C THR A 458 22.32 29.59 3.39
N GLN A 459 23.12 29.22 2.39
CA GLN A 459 23.41 30.04 1.21
C GLN A 459 22.18 30.12 0.29
N LEU A 460 22.08 31.20 -0.49
CA LEU A 460 21.03 31.32 -1.51
C LEU A 460 21.27 30.31 -2.63
N ASP A 461 20.24 29.51 -2.93
CA ASP A 461 20.26 28.49 -3.98
C ASP A 461 19.01 28.63 -4.87
N GLU A 462 19.21 29.01 -6.13
CA GLU A 462 18.11 29.13 -7.10
C GLU A 462 17.42 27.79 -7.38
N LEU A 463 18.14 26.67 -7.19
CA LEU A 463 17.59 25.32 -7.40
C LEU A 463 16.75 24.84 -6.21
N ASN A 464 16.85 25.52 -5.06
CA ASN A 464 16.11 25.16 -3.85
C ASN A 464 15.80 26.39 -2.98
N PRO A 465 14.85 27.25 -3.38
CA PRO A 465 14.64 28.56 -2.75
C PRO A 465 14.33 28.52 -1.25
N TYR A 466 13.72 27.42 -0.77
CA TYR A 466 13.28 27.27 0.62
C TYR A 466 14.25 26.46 1.51
N ILE A 467 15.39 26.02 0.98
CA ILE A 467 16.32 25.18 1.76
C ILE A 467 16.91 25.92 2.96
N ARG A 468 17.08 27.24 2.82
CA ARG A 468 17.67 28.10 3.82
C ARG A 468 16.84 28.11 5.11
N GLU A 469 15.52 28.19 4.98
CA GLU A 469 14.58 28.20 6.11
C GLU A 469 14.66 26.89 6.89
N HIS A 470 14.69 25.76 6.18
CA HIS A 470 14.87 24.44 6.80
C HIS A 470 16.22 24.30 7.49
N ALA A 471 17.31 24.80 6.86
CA ALA A 471 18.65 24.77 7.44
C ALA A 471 18.74 25.64 8.70
N ILE A 472 18.16 26.85 8.69
CA ILE A 472 18.10 27.73 9.87
C ILE A 472 17.32 27.08 11.01
N PHE A 473 16.19 26.46 10.71
CA PHE A 473 15.40 25.76 11.72
C PHE A 473 16.17 24.60 12.34
N ALA A 474 16.82 23.76 11.52
CA ALA A 474 17.66 22.67 12.00
C ALA A 474 18.84 23.18 12.85
N LEU A 475 19.54 24.24 12.40
CA LEU A 475 20.62 24.86 13.17
C LEU A 475 20.16 25.41 14.50
N ARG A 476 19.01 26.07 14.55
CA ARG A 476 18.45 26.57 15.81
C ARG A 476 18.34 25.43 16.82
N ASN A 477 17.77 24.29 16.42
CA ASN A 477 17.57 23.15 17.32
C ASN A 477 18.89 22.46 17.66
N LEU A 478 19.82 22.35 16.70
CA LEU A 478 21.15 21.76 16.92
C LEU A 478 22.05 22.58 17.86
N LEU A 479 21.80 23.88 17.97
CA LEU A 479 22.56 24.80 18.81
C LEU A 479 21.83 25.15 20.12
N ASP A 480 20.57 24.75 20.28
CA ASP A 480 19.79 25.16 21.44
C ASP A 480 20.41 24.62 22.72
N ARG A 481 20.75 25.54 23.63
CA ARG A 481 21.41 25.31 24.93
C ARG A 481 22.66 24.43 24.94
N ASN A 482 23.37 24.32 23.81
CA ASN A 482 24.63 23.59 23.72
C ASN A 482 25.82 24.54 23.44
N PRO A 483 26.54 24.99 24.48
CA PRO A 483 27.67 25.91 24.34
C PRO A 483 28.78 25.35 23.44
N THR A 484 29.09 24.06 23.52
CA THR A 484 30.14 23.43 22.72
C THR A 484 29.84 23.52 21.22
N SER A 485 28.58 23.28 20.84
CA SER A 485 28.13 23.43 19.45
C SER A 485 28.07 24.90 19.02
N GLN A 486 27.65 25.81 19.90
CA GLN A 486 27.65 27.25 19.63
C GLN A 486 29.07 27.80 19.42
N ASP A 487 30.02 27.40 20.26
CA ASP A 487 31.42 27.79 20.18
C ASP A 487 32.07 27.27 18.89
N HIS A 488 31.77 26.03 18.49
CA HIS A 488 32.25 25.48 17.22
C HIS A 488 31.80 26.32 16.02
N VAL A 489 30.52 26.71 15.96
CA VAL A 489 30.02 27.59 14.89
C VAL A 489 30.63 28.99 14.98
N ALA A 490 30.85 29.52 16.19
CA ALA A 490 31.49 30.83 16.38
C ALA A 490 32.93 30.86 15.84
N GLN A 491 33.68 29.76 15.97
CA GLN A 491 35.04 29.62 15.43
C GLN A 491 35.10 29.58 13.89
N LEU A 492 33.99 29.24 13.21
CA LEU A 492 33.89 29.23 11.75
C LEU A 492 33.64 30.62 11.14
N ARG A 493 33.42 31.66 11.96
CA ARG A 493 33.25 33.02 11.45
C ARG A 493 34.55 33.46 10.75
N PRO A 494 34.48 34.06 9.55
CA PRO A 494 35.66 34.63 8.91
C PRO A 494 36.35 35.58 9.90
N HIS A 495 37.64 35.37 10.14
CA HIS A 495 38.44 36.37 10.84
C HIS A 495 38.41 37.64 9.99
N THR A 496 37.72 38.66 10.52
CA THR A 496 37.62 40.00 9.91
C THR A 496 38.97 40.69 9.83
#